data_AF-A0A124BY81-F1
#
_entry.id   AF-A0A124BY81-F1
#
_cell.length_a   1.000
_cell.length_b   1.000
_cell.length_c   1.000
_cell.angle_alpha   90.00
_cell.angle_beta   90.00
_cell.angle_gamma   90.00
#
_symmetry.space_group_name_H-M   'P 1'
#
loop_
_entity.id
_entity.type
_entity.pdbx_description
1 polymer ?
#
loop_
_entity_poly.entity_id
_entity_poly.type
_entity_poly.pdbx_seq_one_letter_code
_entity_poly.pdbx_strand_id
1 'polypeptide(L)'
;MFPTARCLAAKPSGFLKRSVEEFGRLSRIAWNNEALSTPTKPYVLLDFEDESSVAGCKTMADRVVGGYSTASLDYVPADPATNSPAHARFHGSISTKLPKNWRVERTGYAAFRNHDRGFWLFGRLFWDVDPYTYLALRVKSDGRRYTVNIQTDSIVETDIHQHRLYTRHHRVQPSFSTSDADSSDLADRLYPNGSIPAALSDVPPESIVMGSGSSSATTSGGTGWETILLPFNSFVRTNHGMVVEPQTSIIRQRIKSVGIGLTDRVEGPYDLRIQKVWATNGMSEAEIEEERRICGADALPVDEGVMTGWMGEVGGKDKKEVQGQRESVKEGGEPKAKGLKGLKDEWEA
;
A
#
# COMPACT_ATOMS: atom_id res chain seq x y z
N MET A 1 58.40 13.78 -18.79
CA MET A 1 57.62 12.72 -18.12
C MET A 1 56.15 13.11 -18.28
N PHE A 2 55.43 12.46 -19.19
CA PHE A 2 54.04 12.79 -19.53
C PHE A 2 53.08 11.97 -18.65
N PRO A 3 52.08 12.57 -17.99
CA PRO A 3 51.15 11.80 -17.17
C PRO A 3 50.15 11.06 -18.07
N THR A 4 49.96 9.78 -17.80
CA THR A 4 49.13 8.84 -18.57
C THR A 4 47.65 8.90 -18.17
N ALA A 5 46.77 8.71 -19.16
CA ALA A 5 45.32 8.75 -19.07
C ALA A 5 44.70 7.54 -18.33
N ARG A 6 45.17 7.23 -17.12
CA ARG A 6 44.66 6.09 -16.32
C ARG A 6 43.94 6.46 -15.03
N CYS A 7 43.74 7.74 -14.74
CA CYS A 7 43.07 8.21 -13.52
C CYS A 7 41.61 8.71 -13.69
N LEU A 8 40.95 8.45 -14.83
CA LEU A 8 39.55 8.88 -15.07
C LEU A 8 38.54 7.72 -15.19
N ALA A 9 38.92 6.49 -14.83
CA ALA A 9 37.99 5.36 -14.80
C ALA A 9 37.34 5.17 -13.41
N ALA A 10 36.87 6.24 -12.78
CA ALA A 10 35.97 6.15 -11.63
C ALA A 10 34.54 6.30 -12.15
N LYS A 11 33.80 5.19 -12.26
CA LYS A 11 32.39 5.11 -12.71
C LYS A 11 31.53 6.27 -12.16
N PRO A 12 31.03 7.18 -13.00
CA PRO A 12 29.93 8.06 -12.66
C PRO A 12 28.72 7.71 -13.54
N SER A 13 28.28 6.45 -13.53
CA SER A 13 27.20 5.98 -14.44
C SER A 13 25.87 5.70 -13.75
N GLY A 14 25.80 5.79 -12.42
CA GLY A 14 24.56 5.58 -11.66
C GLY A 14 23.65 6.82 -11.63
N PHE A 15 24.21 7.98 -11.28
CA PHE A 15 23.43 9.21 -11.10
C PHE A 15 22.97 9.82 -12.41
N LEU A 16 23.86 9.96 -13.41
CA LEU A 16 23.48 10.51 -14.72
C LEU A 16 22.45 9.64 -15.44
N LYS A 17 22.56 8.30 -15.32
CA LYS A 17 21.58 7.37 -15.87
C LYS A 17 20.21 7.55 -15.20
N ARG A 18 20.19 7.61 -13.86
CA ARG A 18 18.96 7.88 -13.08
C ARG A 18 18.34 9.22 -13.46
N SER A 19 19.13 10.28 -13.63
CA SER A 19 18.63 11.60 -14.03
C SER A 19 18.04 11.62 -15.45
N VAL A 20 18.66 10.93 -16.41
CA VAL A 20 18.14 10.83 -17.79
C VAL A 20 16.85 10.01 -17.84
N GLU A 21 16.77 8.93 -17.06
CA GLU A 21 15.54 8.13 -16.92
C GLU A 21 14.40 8.96 -16.33
N GLU A 22 14.65 9.74 -15.27
CA GLU A 22 13.65 10.64 -14.68
C GLU A 22 13.21 11.75 -15.63
N PHE A 23 14.13 12.38 -16.36
CA PHE A 23 13.78 13.41 -17.34
C PHE A 23 12.90 12.85 -18.47
N GLY A 24 13.22 11.66 -18.97
CA GLY A 24 12.39 10.97 -19.96
C GLY A 24 11.00 10.61 -19.45
N ARG A 25 10.88 10.24 -18.17
CA ARG A 25 9.60 9.98 -17.51
C ARG A 25 8.75 11.25 -17.39
N LEU A 26 9.33 12.32 -16.85
CA LEU A 26 8.66 13.63 -16.73
C LEU A 26 8.22 14.16 -18.09
N SER A 27 9.03 13.95 -19.14
CA SER A 27 8.68 14.33 -20.51
C SER A 27 7.48 13.54 -21.05
N ARG A 28 7.37 12.24 -20.75
CA ARG A 28 6.20 11.42 -21.11
C ARG A 28 4.93 11.85 -20.38
N ILE A 29 5.04 12.12 -19.08
CA ILE A 29 3.92 12.60 -18.26
C ILE A 29 3.42 13.95 -18.78
N ALA A 30 4.34 14.86 -19.10
CA ALA A 30 4.02 16.17 -19.68
C ALA A 30 3.42 16.05 -21.08
N TRP A 31 3.90 15.11 -21.91
CA TRP A 31 3.39 14.90 -23.27
C TRP A 31 2.00 14.25 -23.31
N ASN A 32 1.70 13.35 -22.38
CA ASN A 32 0.42 12.64 -22.35
C ASN A 32 -0.72 13.42 -21.67
N ASN A 33 -0.49 14.64 -21.19
CA ASN A 33 -1.45 15.41 -20.37
C ASN A 33 -1.96 14.63 -19.12
N GLU A 34 -1.25 13.58 -18.69
CA GLU A 34 -1.61 12.74 -17.52
C GLU A 34 -1.60 13.54 -16.20
N ALA A 35 -0.99 14.73 -16.19
CA ALA A 35 -1.04 15.65 -15.05
C ALA A 35 -2.45 16.23 -14.76
N LEU A 36 -3.40 16.13 -15.70
CA LEU A 36 -4.75 16.69 -15.56
C LEU A 36 -5.81 15.68 -15.09
N SER A 37 -5.50 14.38 -15.02
CA SER A 37 -6.44 13.34 -14.60
C SER A 37 -5.77 12.31 -13.70
N THR A 38 -6.27 12.15 -12.48
CA THR A 38 -5.85 11.10 -11.56
C THR A 38 -6.17 9.73 -12.16
N PRO A 39 -5.20 8.83 -12.36
CA PRO A 39 -5.49 7.52 -12.93
C PRO A 39 -6.40 6.73 -11.99
N THR A 40 -7.56 6.34 -12.52
CA THR A 40 -8.57 5.57 -11.80
C THR A 40 -8.43 4.07 -12.00
N LYS A 41 -7.72 3.64 -13.06
CA LYS A 41 -7.48 2.22 -13.35
C LYS A 41 -6.50 1.64 -12.32
N PRO A 42 -6.79 0.50 -11.68
CA PRO A 42 -5.89 -0.13 -10.73
C PRO A 42 -4.62 -0.63 -11.43
N TYR A 43 -3.48 -0.45 -10.75
CA TYR A 43 -2.22 -1.03 -11.18
C TYR A 43 -1.91 -2.27 -10.35
N VAL A 44 -2.06 -3.45 -10.95
CA VAL A 44 -1.91 -4.73 -10.25
C VAL A 44 -0.42 -5.05 -10.03
N LEU A 45 -0.03 -5.30 -8.78
CA LEU A 45 1.34 -5.71 -8.43
C LEU A 45 1.44 -7.23 -8.32
N LEU A 46 0.49 -7.86 -7.63
CA LEU A 46 0.39 -9.30 -7.46
C LEU A 46 -1.07 -9.74 -7.63
N ASP A 47 -1.30 -10.71 -8.51
CA ASP A 47 -2.61 -11.27 -8.80
C ASP A 47 -2.60 -12.77 -8.54
N PHE A 48 -3.16 -13.20 -7.41
CA PHE A 48 -3.15 -14.61 -7.02
C PHE A 48 -4.35 -15.38 -7.54
N GLU A 49 -5.09 -14.85 -8.52
CA GLU A 49 -5.94 -15.67 -9.36
C GLU A 49 -5.12 -16.59 -10.27
N ASP A 50 -3.92 -16.15 -10.64
CA ASP A 50 -2.94 -16.92 -11.39
C ASP A 50 -1.96 -17.64 -10.45
N GLU A 51 -1.85 -18.96 -10.63
CA GLU A 51 -0.89 -19.81 -9.92
C GLU A 51 0.57 -19.34 -10.13
N SER A 52 0.87 -18.74 -11.30
CA SER A 52 2.21 -18.25 -11.62
C SER A 52 2.68 -17.14 -10.65
N SER A 53 1.75 -16.35 -10.09
CA SER A 53 2.07 -15.32 -9.10
C SER A 53 2.58 -15.91 -7.79
N VAL A 54 2.08 -17.08 -7.38
CA VAL A 54 2.59 -17.82 -6.22
C VAL A 54 3.99 -18.35 -6.50
N ALA A 55 4.21 -18.93 -7.68
CA ALA A 55 5.53 -19.38 -8.11
C ALA A 55 6.57 -18.24 -8.20
N GLY A 56 6.10 -17.02 -8.51
CA GLY A 56 6.88 -15.79 -8.48
C GLY A 56 7.21 -15.27 -7.07
N CYS A 57 6.81 -15.96 -6.01
CA CYS A 57 7.07 -15.60 -4.62
C CYS A 57 8.04 -16.57 -3.94
N LYS A 58 8.74 -16.06 -2.92
CA LYS A 58 9.59 -16.86 -2.04
C LYS A 58 9.20 -16.65 -0.59
N THR A 59 9.18 -17.74 0.17
CA THR A 59 8.95 -17.73 1.61
C THR A 59 10.26 -17.59 2.38
N MET A 60 10.15 -17.06 3.59
CA MET A 60 11.25 -16.79 4.51
C MET A 60 10.75 -17.12 5.92
N ALA A 61 11.54 -17.86 6.70
CA ALA A 61 11.24 -18.14 8.10
C ALA A 61 12.55 -18.17 8.90
N ASP A 62 12.45 -18.06 10.22
CA ASP A 62 13.59 -18.11 11.14
C ASP A 62 14.42 -19.41 11.07
N ARG A 63 13.96 -20.44 10.35
CA ARG A 63 14.70 -21.67 10.09
C ARG A 63 16.08 -21.42 9.50
N VAL A 64 16.27 -20.34 8.74
CA VAL A 64 17.58 -19.95 8.18
C VAL A 64 18.62 -19.60 9.25
N VAL A 65 18.19 -19.21 10.45
CA VAL A 65 19.04 -18.95 11.62
C VAL A 65 18.95 -20.05 12.69
N GLY A 66 18.31 -21.18 12.36
CA GLY A 66 18.12 -22.33 13.25
C GLY A 66 16.83 -22.30 14.07
N GLY A 67 15.93 -21.35 13.79
CA GLY A 67 14.59 -21.33 14.39
C GLY A 67 13.70 -22.48 13.92
N TYR A 68 12.51 -22.57 14.52
CA TYR A 68 11.58 -23.67 14.32
C TYR A 68 10.30 -23.25 13.58
N SER A 69 10.17 -21.98 13.19
CA SER A 69 9.00 -21.49 12.46
C SER A 69 8.99 -22.04 11.03
N THR A 70 7.78 -22.12 10.47
CA THR A 70 7.54 -22.62 9.11
C THR A 70 6.77 -21.60 8.30
N ALA A 71 7.06 -21.54 6.99
CA ALA A 71 6.38 -20.64 6.07
C ALA A 71 6.15 -21.31 4.71
N SER A 72 4.88 -21.43 4.32
CA SER A 72 4.42 -21.93 3.03
C SER A 72 3.51 -20.91 2.35
N LEU A 73 3.52 -20.89 1.03
CA LEU A 73 2.66 -20.07 0.20
C LEU A 73 2.16 -20.94 -0.94
N ASP A 74 0.90 -21.34 -0.88
CA ASP A 74 0.30 -22.28 -1.83
C ASP A 74 -0.81 -21.60 -2.62
N TYR A 75 -0.96 -21.95 -3.89
CA TYR A 75 -2.11 -21.53 -4.71
C TYR A 75 -3.35 -22.36 -4.34
N VAL A 76 -4.48 -21.68 -4.18
CA VAL A 76 -5.79 -22.30 -3.95
C VAL A 76 -6.73 -21.83 -5.07
N PRO A 77 -7.26 -22.76 -5.90
CA PRO A 77 -8.17 -22.39 -6.98
C PRO A 77 -9.50 -21.87 -6.42
N ALA A 78 -10.24 -21.15 -7.26
CA ALA A 78 -11.57 -20.67 -6.91
C ALA A 78 -12.51 -21.85 -6.62
N ASP A 79 -13.34 -21.70 -5.59
CA ASP A 79 -14.36 -22.68 -5.21
C ASP A 79 -15.76 -22.05 -5.36
N PRO A 80 -16.51 -22.44 -6.42
CA PRO A 80 -17.86 -21.96 -6.64
C PRO A 80 -18.86 -22.33 -5.53
N ALA A 81 -18.62 -23.43 -4.80
CA ALA A 81 -19.55 -23.89 -3.76
C ALA A 81 -19.49 -22.99 -2.52
N THR A 82 -18.32 -22.45 -2.21
CA THR A 82 -18.12 -21.53 -1.08
C THR A 82 -18.03 -20.07 -1.50
N ASN A 83 -18.19 -19.77 -2.80
CA ASN A 83 -17.96 -18.46 -3.40
C ASN A 83 -16.58 -17.87 -3.03
N SER A 84 -15.58 -18.73 -2.84
CA SER A 84 -14.21 -18.31 -2.53
C SER A 84 -13.46 -18.06 -3.83
N PRO A 85 -12.84 -16.88 -4.02
CA PRO A 85 -12.03 -16.62 -5.20
C PRO A 85 -10.75 -17.47 -5.18
N ALA A 86 -10.08 -17.56 -6.32
CA ALA A 86 -8.73 -18.08 -6.39
C ALA A 86 -7.79 -17.16 -5.61
N HIS A 87 -6.86 -17.74 -4.85
CA HIS A 87 -6.01 -16.96 -3.94
C HIS A 87 -4.73 -17.70 -3.57
N ALA A 88 -3.78 -16.96 -3.03
CA ALA A 88 -2.64 -17.51 -2.32
C ALA A 88 -2.99 -17.72 -0.85
N ARG A 89 -2.59 -18.88 -0.30
CA ARG A 89 -2.68 -19.20 1.11
C ARG A 89 -1.29 -19.15 1.73
N PHE A 90 -1.03 -18.12 2.52
CA PHE A 90 0.18 -18.01 3.33
C PHE A 90 -0.07 -18.62 4.71
N HIS A 91 0.57 -19.76 4.98
CA HIS A 91 0.33 -20.51 6.22
C HIS A 91 1.59 -21.15 6.78
N GLY A 92 1.50 -21.55 8.04
CA GLY A 92 2.60 -22.18 8.76
C GLY A 92 2.40 -22.15 10.27
N SER A 93 3.50 -22.20 11.01
CA SER A 93 3.51 -22.13 12.46
C SER A 93 4.66 -21.27 12.95
N ILE A 94 4.38 -20.44 13.95
CA ILE A 94 5.39 -19.63 14.64
C ILE A 94 5.84 -20.36 15.90
N SER A 95 7.16 -20.38 16.11
CA SER A 95 7.79 -20.88 17.33
C SER A 95 8.79 -19.86 17.84
N THR A 96 8.71 -19.50 19.11
CA THR A 96 9.65 -18.56 19.76
C THR A 96 10.85 -19.25 20.39
N LYS A 97 10.87 -20.59 20.36
CA LYS A 97 12.01 -21.39 20.81
C LYS A 97 13.30 -20.95 20.12
N LEU A 98 14.29 -20.59 20.93
CA LEU A 98 15.61 -20.22 20.46
C LEU A 98 16.41 -21.47 20.06
N PRO A 99 17.29 -21.37 19.05
CA PRO A 99 18.17 -22.47 18.72
C PRO A 99 19.24 -22.61 19.82
N LYS A 100 19.98 -23.72 19.81
CA LYS A 100 21.06 -23.94 20.78
C LYS A 100 22.24 -22.96 20.63
N ASN A 101 22.23 -22.12 19.59
CA ASN A 101 23.28 -21.13 19.34
C ASN A 101 23.05 -19.86 20.16
N TRP A 102 24.09 -19.34 20.80
CA TRP A 102 24.00 -18.11 21.61
C TRP A 102 23.91 -16.83 20.77
N ARG A 103 24.18 -16.92 19.46
CA ARG A 103 24.21 -15.76 18.54
C ARG A 103 22.82 -15.30 18.09
N VAL A 104 21.77 -16.08 18.35
CA VAL A 104 20.41 -15.76 17.94
C VAL A 104 19.63 -15.34 19.18
N GLU A 105 19.43 -14.04 19.31
CA GLU A 105 18.68 -13.47 20.43
C GLU A 105 17.16 -13.61 20.21
N ARG A 106 16.71 -13.74 18.94
CA ARG A 106 15.30 -13.74 18.58
C ARG A 106 14.95 -14.64 17.40
N THR A 107 13.87 -15.38 17.57
CA THR A 107 13.17 -16.17 16.55
C THR A 107 11.67 -15.90 16.63
N GLY A 108 10.89 -16.56 15.77
CA GLY A 108 9.44 -16.42 15.67
C GLY A 108 9.02 -15.48 14.56
N TYR A 109 9.56 -15.67 13.34
CA TYR A 109 9.08 -14.96 12.15
C TYR A 109 8.82 -15.88 10.97
N ALA A 110 7.84 -15.47 10.17
CA ALA A 110 7.55 -16.01 8.86
C ALA A 110 7.21 -14.86 7.92
N ALA A 111 7.57 -14.97 6.64
CA ALA A 111 7.26 -13.97 5.64
C ALA A 111 7.26 -14.59 4.25
N PHE A 112 6.69 -13.88 3.29
CA PHE A 112 6.96 -14.08 1.87
C PHE A 112 7.16 -12.75 1.18
N ARG A 113 7.81 -12.77 0.01
CA ARG A 113 7.85 -11.64 -0.92
C ARG A 113 7.95 -12.14 -2.34
N ASN A 114 7.53 -11.32 -3.29
CA ASN A 114 7.78 -11.64 -4.69
C ASN A 114 9.29 -11.57 -5.02
N HIS A 115 9.69 -12.35 -6.02
CA HIS A 115 10.97 -12.19 -6.68
C HIS A 115 11.03 -10.83 -7.37
N ASP A 116 12.19 -10.19 -7.26
CA ASP A 116 12.49 -8.97 -8.01
C ASP A 116 12.19 -9.22 -9.50
N ARG A 117 11.60 -8.25 -10.19
CA ARG A 117 11.15 -8.37 -11.60
C ARG A 117 12.28 -8.64 -12.61
N GLY A 118 13.51 -8.83 -12.15
CA GLY A 118 14.66 -9.16 -12.96
C GLY A 118 15.22 -7.95 -13.71
N PHE A 119 15.88 -8.25 -14.84
CA PHE A 119 16.50 -7.26 -15.72
C PHE A 119 15.87 -7.35 -17.11
N TRP A 120 15.58 -6.19 -17.70
CA TRP A 120 15.42 -6.06 -19.15
C TRP A 120 16.73 -5.55 -19.78
N LEU A 121 16.78 -5.48 -21.10
CA LEU A 121 17.97 -5.10 -21.87
C LEU A 121 18.58 -3.73 -21.48
N PHE A 122 17.82 -2.85 -20.82
CA PHE A 122 18.32 -1.54 -20.39
C PHE A 122 18.39 -1.34 -18.86
N GLY A 123 18.16 -2.38 -18.04
CA GLY A 123 18.31 -2.28 -16.58
C GLY A 123 17.37 -3.17 -15.75
N ARG A 124 17.36 -2.98 -14.43
CA ARG A 124 16.40 -3.65 -13.55
C ARG A 124 14.98 -3.17 -13.80
N LEU A 125 14.01 -4.07 -13.74
CA LEU A 125 12.58 -3.73 -13.82
C LEU A 125 12.06 -3.35 -12.43
N PHE A 126 11.26 -2.28 -12.39
CA PHE A 126 10.60 -1.80 -11.18
C PHE A 126 9.10 -1.60 -11.45
N TRP A 127 8.31 -1.50 -10.38
CA TRP A 127 6.97 -0.95 -10.48
C TRP A 127 7.01 0.56 -10.25
N ASP A 128 6.28 1.29 -11.10
CA ASP A 128 6.02 2.71 -10.93
C ASP A 128 4.58 2.90 -10.44
N VAL A 129 4.45 3.18 -9.14
CA VAL A 129 3.17 3.45 -8.48
C VAL A 129 3.06 4.90 -8.03
N ASP A 130 3.93 5.79 -8.55
CA ASP A 130 3.92 7.22 -8.25
C ASP A 130 2.55 7.89 -8.44
N PRO A 131 1.76 7.55 -9.48
CA PRO A 131 0.45 8.15 -9.69
C PRO A 131 -0.62 7.71 -8.68
N TYR A 132 -0.34 6.73 -7.81
CA TYR A 132 -1.32 6.12 -6.91
C TYR A 132 -1.12 6.52 -5.45
N THR A 133 -2.22 6.71 -4.74
CA THR A 133 -2.25 7.12 -3.33
C THR A 133 -2.18 5.93 -2.39
N TYR A 134 -2.86 4.83 -2.72
CA TYR A 134 -3.04 3.68 -1.85
C TYR A 134 -2.43 2.41 -2.44
N LEU A 135 -1.88 1.57 -1.57
CA LEU A 135 -1.70 0.15 -1.82
C LEU A 135 -2.92 -0.60 -1.23
N ALA A 136 -3.66 -1.28 -2.09
CA ALA A 136 -4.80 -2.09 -1.73
C ALA A 136 -4.41 -3.57 -1.62
N LEU A 137 -4.94 -4.26 -0.62
CA LEU A 137 -4.80 -5.70 -0.43
C LEU A 137 -6.16 -6.32 -0.14
N ARG A 138 -6.56 -7.32 -0.94
CA ARG A 138 -7.76 -8.12 -0.68
C ARG A 138 -7.36 -9.41 0.02
N VAL A 139 -7.77 -9.56 1.27
CA VAL A 139 -7.28 -10.60 2.19
C VAL A 139 -8.40 -11.22 3.01
N LYS A 140 -8.16 -12.43 3.51
CA LYS A 140 -8.94 -13.08 4.56
C LYS A 140 -7.99 -13.54 5.65
N SER A 141 -8.16 -12.98 6.85
CA SER A 141 -7.21 -13.09 7.95
C SER A 141 -7.70 -13.99 9.07
N ASP A 142 -6.78 -14.71 9.69
CA ASP A 142 -6.98 -15.46 10.93
C ASP A 142 -6.89 -14.60 12.20
N GLY A 143 -6.69 -13.28 12.05
CA GLY A 143 -6.60 -12.31 13.13
C GLY A 143 -5.21 -12.13 13.74
N ARG A 144 -4.18 -12.74 13.14
CA ARG A 144 -2.77 -12.53 13.51
C ARG A 144 -2.27 -11.15 13.06
N ARG A 145 -1.14 -10.71 13.61
CA ARG A 145 -0.56 -9.36 13.34
C ARG A 145 0.43 -9.39 12.18
N TYR A 146 -0.06 -9.28 10.95
CA TYR A 146 0.79 -9.23 9.75
C TYR A 146 1.33 -7.83 9.44
N THR A 147 2.48 -7.71 8.79
CA THR A 147 3.01 -6.48 8.20
C THR A 147 3.13 -6.59 6.69
N VAL A 148 2.74 -5.55 5.98
CA VAL A 148 3.07 -5.35 4.57
C VAL A 148 4.45 -4.70 4.48
N ASN A 149 5.32 -5.26 3.64
CA ASN A 149 6.70 -4.84 3.45
C ASN A 149 6.92 -4.44 2.00
N ILE A 150 7.48 -3.25 1.76
CA ILE A 150 7.82 -2.74 0.42
C ILE A 150 9.32 -2.45 0.38
N GLN A 151 10.01 -3.02 -0.59
CA GLN A 151 11.42 -2.75 -0.87
C GLN A 151 11.55 -1.92 -2.14
N THR A 152 12.34 -0.85 -2.09
CA THR A 152 12.61 0.06 -3.22
C THR A 152 14.08 0.09 -3.61
N ASP A 153 14.43 0.73 -4.72
CA ASP A 153 15.83 1.05 -5.06
C ASP A 153 16.37 2.25 -4.24
N SER A 154 16.35 2.11 -2.91
CA SER A 154 16.98 3.05 -1.96
C SER A 154 18.52 2.99 -2.06
N ILE A 155 19.17 4.00 -1.49
CA ILE A 155 20.63 4.05 -1.30
C ILE A 155 21.08 2.89 -0.41
N VAL A 156 20.30 2.57 0.61
CA VAL A 156 20.54 1.45 1.52
C VAL A 156 19.64 0.30 1.08
N GLU A 157 20.24 -0.75 0.50
CA GLU A 157 19.48 -1.87 -0.07
C GLU A 157 18.72 -2.69 0.97
N THR A 158 19.13 -2.61 2.24
CA THR A 158 18.47 -3.27 3.37
C THR A 158 17.28 -2.50 3.93
N ASP A 159 16.98 -1.31 3.40
CA ASP A 159 15.80 -0.55 3.79
C ASP A 159 14.52 -1.24 3.34
N ILE A 160 13.57 -1.34 4.27
CA ILE A 160 12.24 -1.88 4.04
C ILE A 160 11.23 -0.89 4.60
N HIS A 161 10.23 -0.54 3.79
CA HIS A 161 9.11 0.27 4.23
C HIS A 161 8.00 -0.66 4.71
N GLN A 162 7.58 -0.50 5.96
CA GLN A 162 6.65 -1.40 6.63
C GLN A 162 5.37 -0.70 7.05
N HIS A 163 4.26 -1.43 6.97
CA HIS A 163 2.96 -1.02 7.52
C HIS A 163 2.23 -2.22 8.09
N ARG A 164 1.56 -2.08 9.22
CA ARG A 164 0.72 -3.11 9.85
C ARG A 164 -0.51 -3.38 8.98
N LEU A 165 -0.83 -4.65 8.74
CA LEU A 165 -2.07 -5.03 8.07
C LEU A 165 -3.17 -5.15 9.12
N TYR A 166 -3.93 -4.07 9.32
CA TYR A 166 -5.06 -4.06 10.24
C TYR A 166 -6.28 -4.68 9.55
N THR A 167 -6.78 -5.77 10.11
CA THR A 167 -7.92 -6.55 9.61
C THR A 167 -9.11 -6.40 10.55
N ARG A 168 -10.35 -6.59 10.10
CA ARG A 168 -11.51 -6.58 11.02
C ARG A 168 -11.43 -7.68 12.08
N HIS A 169 -10.74 -8.78 11.76
CA HIS A 169 -10.48 -9.88 12.69
C HIS A 169 -9.23 -9.68 13.56
N HIS A 170 -8.58 -8.51 13.49
CA HIS A 170 -7.36 -8.22 14.24
C HIS A 170 -7.56 -8.42 15.73
N ARG A 171 -6.91 -9.44 16.30
CA ARG A 171 -6.98 -9.70 17.73
C ARG A 171 -6.07 -8.71 18.44
N VAL A 172 -6.67 -7.71 19.06
CA VAL A 172 -6.00 -6.95 20.11
C VAL A 172 -5.90 -7.88 21.30
N GLN A 173 -4.72 -8.45 21.56
CA GLN A 173 -4.51 -9.07 22.86
C GLN A 173 -4.61 -7.94 23.90
N PRO A 174 -5.42 -8.10 24.97
CA PRO A 174 -5.31 -7.20 26.10
C PRO A 174 -3.84 -7.25 26.51
N SER A 175 -3.22 -6.07 26.50
CA SER A 175 -1.83 -5.81 26.85
C SER A 175 -1.26 -6.95 27.70
N PHE A 176 -0.19 -7.60 27.22
CA PHE A 176 0.70 -8.29 28.14
C PHE A 176 0.88 -7.37 29.33
N SER A 177 0.46 -7.84 30.50
CA SER A 177 0.71 -7.15 31.76
C SER A 177 2.16 -6.72 31.73
N THR A 178 2.37 -5.41 31.71
CA THR A 178 3.67 -4.77 31.78
C THR A 178 4.33 -5.17 33.10
N SER A 179 5.05 -6.29 33.09
CA SER A 179 5.93 -6.72 34.18
C SER A 179 7.37 -6.97 33.73
N ASP A 180 7.73 -6.61 32.49
CA ASP A 180 9.06 -6.91 31.96
C ASP A 180 9.76 -5.60 31.58
N ALA A 181 10.74 -5.19 32.40
CA ALA A 181 11.68 -4.12 32.07
C ALA A 181 12.43 -4.37 30.73
N ASP A 182 12.41 -5.60 30.21
CA ASP A 182 12.92 -5.98 28.89
C ASP A 182 12.07 -5.46 27.71
N SER A 183 10.77 -5.20 27.90
CA SER A 183 9.91 -4.69 26.82
C SER A 183 10.14 -3.20 26.56
N SER A 184 10.46 -2.42 27.60
CA SER A 184 10.76 -0.99 27.47
C SER A 184 12.14 -0.77 26.84
N ASP A 185 13.19 -1.45 27.30
CA ASP A 185 14.54 -1.30 26.70
C ASP A 185 14.55 -1.74 25.23
N LEU A 186 13.75 -2.76 24.89
CA LEU A 186 13.55 -3.11 23.49
C LEU A 186 12.81 -2.02 22.71
N ALA A 187 11.70 -1.53 23.23
CA ALA A 187 10.92 -0.49 22.55
C ALA A 187 11.79 0.75 22.31
N ASP A 188 12.60 1.13 23.29
CA ASP A 188 13.56 2.23 23.20
C ASP A 188 14.63 1.98 22.12
N ARG A 189 15.11 0.73 21.99
CA ARG A 189 16.00 0.35 20.89
C ARG A 189 15.31 0.46 19.54
N LEU A 190 14.14 -0.16 19.37
CA LEU A 190 13.40 -0.20 18.10
C LEU A 190 12.90 1.17 17.66
N TYR A 191 12.57 2.02 18.64
CA TYR A 191 11.96 3.33 18.48
C TYR A 191 12.78 4.36 19.30
N PRO A 192 13.91 4.85 18.76
CA PRO A 192 14.83 5.72 19.48
C PRO A 192 14.22 7.04 19.98
N ASN A 193 13.06 7.44 19.43
CA ASN A 193 12.31 8.63 19.84
C ASN A 193 11.16 8.31 20.83
N GLY A 194 11.13 7.10 21.39
CA GLY A 194 10.19 6.68 22.44
C GLY A 194 8.72 6.56 22.00
N SER A 195 8.42 6.72 20.70
CA SER A 195 7.05 6.58 20.17
C SER A 195 7.00 5.58 19.02
N ILE A 196 6.05 4.64 19.12
CA ILE A 196 5.74 3.68 18.06
C ILE A 196 4.95 4.42 16.98
N PRO A 197 5.41 4.46 15.71
CA PRO A 197 4.65 5.06 14.64
C PRO A 197 3.27 4.40 14.48
N ALA A 198 2.23 5.19 14.20
CA ALA A 198 0.85 4.68 14.09
C ALA A 198 0.70 3.52 13.08
N ALA A 199 1.45 3.57 11.98
CA ALA A 199 1.49 2.51 10.98
C ALA A 199 2.07 1.18 11.46
N LEU A 200 2.80 1.17 12.59
CA LEU A 200 3.38 -0.03 13.20
C LEU A 200 2.78 -0.36 14.58
N SER A 201 1.79 0.42 15.03
CA SER A 201 1.09 0.19 16.30
C SER A 201 0.39 -1.17 16.35
N ASP A 202 0.22 -1.69 17.55
CA ASP A 202 -0.59 -2.88 17.79
C ASP A 202 -2.09 -2.56 17.86
N VAL A 203 -2.42 -1.33 18.21
CA VAL A 203 -3.79 -0.84 18.32
C VAL A 203 -4.25 -0.38 16.93
N PRO A 204 -5.31 -0.99 16.36
CA PRO A 204 -5.85 -0.55 15.08
C PRO A 204 -6.44 0.87 15.20
N PRO A 205 -6.40 1.67 14.13
CA PRO A 205 -7.04 2.97 14.09
C PRO A 205 -8.55 2.85 14.30
N GLU A 206 -9.17 3.89 14.86
CA GLU A 206 -10.61 3.93 15.20
C GLU A 206 -11.51 3.64 13.99
N SER A 207 -11.08 3.99 12.77
CA SER A 207 -11.80 3.70 11.53
C SER A 207 -12.02 2.19 11.28
N ILE A 208 -11.15 1.34 11.82
CA ILE A 208 -11.25 -0.12 11.72
C ILE A 208 -12.05 -0.68 12.90
N VAL A 209 -11.95 -0.06 14.07
CA VAL A 209 -12.67 -0.47 15.28
C VAL A 209 -14.16 -0.12 15.22
N MET A 210 -14.53 1.04 14.67
CA MET A 210 -15.92 1.52 14.62
C MET A 210 -16.78 0.87 13.54
N GLY A 211 -16.18 0.14 12.59
CA GLY A 211 -16.91 -0.77 11.69
C GLY A 211 -17.46 -2.02 12.40
N SER A 212 -17.05 -2.26 13.66
CA SER A 212 -17.45 -3.37 14.53
C SER A 212 -18.83 -3.18 15.18
N GLY A 213 -19.83 -2.76 14.40
CA GLY A 213 -21.24 -2.77 14.83
C GLY A 213 -21.77 -4.17 15.22
N SER A 214 -20.98 -5.24 15.09
CA SER A 214 -21.28 -6.55 15.68
C SER A 214 -20.09 -7.08 16.49
N SER A 215 -20.06 -6.74 17.77
CA SER A 215 -19.42 -7.57 18.80
C SER A 215 -20.17 -8.90 18.91
N SER A 216 -19.90 -9.81 17.98
CA SER A 216 -20.16 -11.23 18.17
C SER A 216 -19.11 -12.01 17.40
N ALA A 217 -18.29 -12.73 18.17
CA ALA A 217 -17.31 -13.70 17.72
C ALA A 217 -17.96 -14.97 17.11
N THR A 218 -18.94 -14.76 16.23
CA THR A 218 -19.60 -15.76 15.39
C THR A 218 -19.80 -15.14 14.01
N THR A 219 -18.77 -15.21 13.18
CA THR A 219 -18.88 -14.93 11.73
C THR A 219 -19.64 -16.06 11.06
N SER A 220 -20.96 -16.07 11.22
CA SER A 220 -21.84 -17.04 10.55
C SER A 220 -22.46 -16.49 9.27
N GLY A 221 -22.11 -15.28 8.82
CA GLY A 221 -22.80 -14.62 7.70
C GLY A 221 -21.95 -13.89 6.64
N GLY A 222 -20.64 -13.67 6.86
CA GLY A 222 -19.75 -13.00 5.90
C GLY A 222 -18.79 -13.97 5.20
N THR A 223 -18.29 -13.62 4.02
CA THR A 223 -17.26 -14.42 3.33
C THR A 223 -15.92 -14.42 4.08
N GLY A 224 -15.70 -13.41 4.95
CA GLY A 224 -14.47 -13.16 5.70
C GLY A 224 -13.36 -12.54 4.86
N TRP A 225 -13.66 -12.18 3.61
CA TRP A 225 -12.76 -11.42 2.75
C TRP A 225 -12.98 -9.92 2.94
N GLU A 226 -11.90 -9.16 2.97
CA GLU A 226 -11.93 -7.71 3.07
C GLU A 226 -10.82 -7.07 2.23
N THR A 227 -11.07 -5.86 1.72
CA THR A 227 -10.04 -5.04 1.08
C THR A 227 -9.57 -3.95 2.02
N ILE A 228 -8.25 -3.87 2.20
CA ILE A 228 -7.59 -2.90 3.07
C ILE A 228 -6.80 -1.93 2.19
N LEU A 229 -7.01 -0.63 2.40
CA LEU A 229 -6.29 0.45 1.72
C LEU A 229 -5.21 1.03 2.64
N LEU A 230 -3.95 0.92 2.21
CA LEU A 230 -2.79 1.43 2.93
C LEU A 230 -2.21 2.64 2.20
N PRO A 231 -2.27 3.86 2.77
CA PRO A 231 -1.67 5.03 2.15
C PRO A 231 -0.15 4.85 1.98
N PHE A 232 0.41 5.07 0.79
CA PHE A 232 1.86 4.91 0.58
C PHE A 232 2.71 5.84 1.46
N ASN A 233 2.18 6.98 1.88
CA ASN A 233 2.85 7.92 2.79
C ASN A 233 2.84 7.48 4.26
N SER A 234 2.04 6.48 4.63
CA SER A 234 1.95 5.97 6.00
C SER A 234 3.00 4.91 6.32
N PHE A 235 3.66 4.33 5.31
CA PHE A 235 4.69 3.32 5.53
C PHE A 235 5.92 3.90 6.22
N VAL A 236 6.45 3.13 7.17
CA VAL A 236 7.60 3.52 7.99
C VAL A 236 8.85 2.84 7.46
N ARG A 237 9.92 3.61 7.23
CA ARG A 237 11.21 3.07 6.83
C ARG A 237 11.90 2.41 8.02
N THR A 238 12.29 1.15 7.80
CA THR A 238 13.02 0.32 8.75
C THR A 238 14.25 -0.29 8.12
N ASN A 239 15.23 -0.65 8.94
CA ASN A 239 16.43 -1.34 8.52
C ASN A 239 16.77 -2.41 9.57
N HIS A 240 16.87 -3.66 9.16
CA HIS A 240 17.04 -4.81 10.07
C HIS A 240 16.03 -4.84 11.24
N GLY A 241 14.80 -4.35 11.02
CA GLY A 241 13.73 -4.30 12.02
C GLY A 241 13.74 -3.06 12.92
N MET A 242 14.71 -2.16 12.74
CA MET A 242 14.82 -0.90 13.49
C MET A 242 14.22 0.25 12.69
N VAL A 243 13.48 1.17 13.33
CA VAL A 243 13.01 2.39 12.66
C VAL A 243 14.21 3.29 12.37
N VAL A 244 14.35 3.73 11.11
CA VAL A 244 15.51 4.55 10.69
C VAL A 244 15.12 6.00 10.48
N GLU A 245 15.80 6.89 11.16
CA GLU A 245 15.68 8.33 10.95
C GLU A 245 16.86 8.90 10.14
N PRO A 246 16.65 9.99 9.38
CA PRO A 246 15.37 10.67 9.12
C PRO A 246 14.45 9.81 8.25
N GLN A 247 13.15 9.78 8.54
CA GLN A 247 12.19 9.08 7.69
C GLN A 247 12.19 9.68 6.28
N THR A 248 12.15 8.81 5.28
CA THR A 248 11.98 9.21 3.87
C THR A 248 10.77 8.51 3.31
N SER A 249 10.04 9.18 2.42
CA SER A 249 8.94 8.55 1.70
C SER A 249 9.44 7.40 0.81
N ILE A 250 8.54 6.46 0.52
CA ILE A 250 8.78 5.39 -0.45
C ILE A 250 9.13 6.02 -1.81
N ILE A 251 10.20 5.54 -2.45
CA ILE A 251 10.51 5.82 -3.86
C ILE A 251 9.51 5.05 -4.74
N ARG A 252 8.33 5.64 -4.98
CA ARG A 252 7.18 4.99 -5.63
C ARG A 252 7.43 4.57 -7.07
N GLN A 253 8.39 5.20 -7.76
CA GLN A 253 8.76 4.88 -9.14
C GLN A 253 9.61 3.60 -9.24
N ARG A 254 10.22 3.16 -8.13
CA ARG A 254 11.28 2.14 -8.15
C ARG A 254 11.05 1.05 -7.09
N ILE A 255 9.83 0.53 -7.01
CA ILE A 255 9.51 -0.60 -6.14
C ILE A 255 10.10 -1.88 -6.75
N LYS A 256 10.87 -2.63 -5.92
CA LYS A 256 11.51 -3.90 -6.26
C LYS A 256 10.65 -5.10 -5.88
N SER A 257 10.13 -5.09 -4.64
CA SER A 257 9.33 -6.18 -4.11
C SER A 257 8.30 -5.71 -3.09
N VAL A 258 7.22 -6.46 -3.01
CA VAL A 258 6.18 -6.39 -2.00
C VAL A 258 6.08 -7.76 -1.34
N GLY A 259 5.88 -7.77 -0.03
CA GLY A 259 5.75 -9.00 0.73
C GLY A 259 4.93 -8.79 1.99
N ILE A 260 4.58 -9.89 2.64
CA ILE A 260 3.88 -9.87 3.93
C ILE A 260 4.71 -10.67 4.93
N GLY A 261 4.87 -10.12 6.12
CA GLY A 261 5.55 -10.75 7.24
C GLY A 261 4.64 -10.94 8.44
N LEU A 262 5.00 -11.89 9.29
CA LEU A 262 4.41 -12.14 10.59
C LEU A 262 5.55 -12.16 11.62
N THR A 263 5.51 -11.22 12.55
CA THR A 263 6.51 -11.04 13.62
C THR A 263 5.82 -10.84 14.97
N ASP A 264 4.63 -11.42 15.14
CA ASP A 264 3.79 -11.25 16.33
C ASP A 264 4.31 -12.00 17.56
N ARG A 265 5.26 -12.93 17.38
CA ARG A 265 5.85 -13.81 18.40
C ARG A 265 4.81 -14.59 19.21
N VAL A 266 3.61 -14.79 18.68
CA VAL A 266 2.60 -15.62 19.31
C VAL A 266 2.78 -17.04 18.75
N GLU A 267 2.99 -18.02 19.61
CA GLU A 267 3.22 -19.39 19.13
C GLU A 267 1.97 -19.99 18.45
N GLY A 268 2.20 -20.98 17.60
CA GLY A 268 1.14 -21.76 16.97
C GLY A 268 0.87 -21.40 15.51
N PRO A 269 -0.24 -21.91 14.95
CA PRO A 269 -0.50 -21.82 13.52
C PRO A 269 -0.94 -20.42 13.11
N TYR A 270 -0.68 -20.09 11.84
CA TYR A 270 -1.20 -18.90 11.19
C TYR A 270 -1.71 -19.24 9.78
N ASP A 271 -2.71 -18.50 9.32
CA ASP A 271 -3.35 -18.66 8.00
C ASP A 271 -3.85 -17.29 7.49
N LEU A 272 -3.16 -16.76 6.49
CA LEU A 272 -3.56 -15.56 5.77
C LEU A 272 -3.81 -15.92 4.31
N ARG A 273 -4.97 -15.53 3.80
CA ARG A 273 -5.33 -15.71 2.39
C ARG A 273 -5.26 -14.35 1.69
N ILE A 274 -4.64 -14.32 0.51
CA ILE A 274 -4.42 -13.11 -0.27
C ILE A 274 -4.91 -13.37 -1.69
N GLN A 275 -5.88 -12.60 -2.15
CA GLN A 275 -6.36 -12.70 -3.53
C GLN A 275 -5.59 -11.75 -4.45
N LYS A 276 -5.41 -10.49 -4.03
CA LYS A 276 -4.82 -9.46 -4.90
C LYS A 276 -4.11 -8.36 -4.12
N VAL A 277 -3.03 -7.84 -4.70
CA VAL A 277 -2.30 -6.65 -4.22
C VAL A 277 -2.13 -5.67 -5.39
N TRP A 278 -2.65 -4.45 -5.25
CA TRP A 278 -2.64 -3.46 -6.33
C TRP A 278 -2.50 -2.04 -5.80
N ALA A 279 -2.02 -1.11 -6.63
CA ALA A 279 -2.03 0.31 -6.34
C ALA A 279 -3.29 0.94 -6.92
N THR A 280 -3.92 1.86 -6.16
CA THR A 280 -5.15 2.51 -6.59
C THR A 280 -5.34 3.92 -6.03
N ASN A 281 -6.19 4.70 -6.69
CA ASN A 281 -6.74 5.98 -6.23
C ASN A 281 -8.25 5.89 -5.94
N GLY A 282 -8.84 4.70 -6.08
CA GLY A 282 -10.29 4.49 -5.99
C GLY A 282 -10.70 3.08 -6.40
N MET A 283 -11.98 2.86 -6.65
CA MET A 283 -12.46 1.66 -7.32
C MET A 283 -13.38 2.04 -8.48
N SER A 284 -13.19 1.41 -9.64
CA SER A 284 -14.14 1.52 -10.76
C SER A 284 -15.46 0.79 -10.46
N GLU A 285 -16.52 1.04 -11.23
CA GLU A 285 -17.81 0.33 -11.06
C GLU A 285 -17.66 -1.20 -11.12
N ALA A 286 -16.82 -1.69 -12.04
CA ALA A 286 -16.56 -3.13 -12.18
C ALA A 286 -15.81 -3.70 -10.96
N GLU A 287 -14.89 -2.92 -10.39
CA GLU A 287 -14.16 -3.31 -9.17
C GLU A 287 -15.06 -3.30 -7.94
N ILE A 288 -16.00 -2.35 -7.87
CA ILE A 288 -16.99 -2.29 -6.79
C ILE A 288 -17.91 -3.50 -6.85
N GLU A 289 -18.33 -3.91 -8.05
CA GLU A 289 -19.17 -5.10 -8.21
C GLU A 289 -18.39 -6.37 -7.83
N GLU A 290 -17.12 -6.47 -8.23
CA GLU A 290 -16.25 -7.56 -7.79
C GLU A 290 -16.04 -7.56 -6.27
N GLU A 291 -15.80 -6.39 -5.69
CA GLU A 291 -15.62 -6.20 -4.26
C GLU A 291 -16.87 -6.64 -3.48
N ARG A 292 -18.06 -6.26 -3.95
CA ARG A 292 -19.33 -6.72 -3.40
C ARG A 292 -19.50 -8.24 -3.54
N ARG A 293 -19.10 -8.81 -4.68
CA ARG A 293 -19.17 -10.26 -4.92
C ARG A 293 -18.28 -11.05 -3.97
N ILE A 294 -17.07 -10.57 -3.70
CA ILE A 294 -16.05 -11.30 -2.92
C ILE A 294 -16.15 -10.99 -1.42
N CYS A 295 -16.23 -9.72 -1.05
CA CYS A 295 -16.23 -9.27 0.35
C CYS A 295 -17.65 -9.21 0.93
N GLY A 296 -18.71 -9.19 0.10
CA GLY A 296 -20.09 -9.20 0.57
C GLY A 296 -20.41 -8.01 1.46
N ALA A 297 -20.84 -8.28 2.69
CA ALA A 297 -21.13 -7.25 3.70
C ALA A 297 -19.89 -6.45 4.13
N ASP A 298 -18.69 -7.01 3.94
CA ASP A 298 -17.41 -6.41 4.32
C ASP A 298 -16.78 -5.55 3.21
N ALA A 299 -17.46 -5.44 2.05
CA ALA A 299 -17.02 -4.63 0.92
C ALA A 299 -16.79 -3.17 1.32
N LEU A 300 -15.73 -2.56 0.77
CA LEU A 300 -15.46 -1.14 0.97
C LEU A 300 -16.63 -0.28 0.46
N PRO A 301 -16.97 0.83 1.15
CA PRO A 301 -17.98 1.75 0.66
C PRO A 301 -17.52 2.35 -0.67
N VAL A 302 -18.48 2.63 -1.55
CA VAL A 302 -18.22 3.29 -2.82
C VAL A 302 -17.75 4.71 -2.56
N ASP A 303 -16.59 5.07 -3.08
CA ASP A 303 -16.12 6.47 -3.09
C ASP A 303 -16.81 7.22 -4.25
N GLU A 304 -17.76 8.09 -3.92
CA GLU A 304 -18.50 8.91 -4.89
C GLU A 304 -17.58 9.85 -5.70
N GLY A 305 -16.42 10.24 -5.15
CA GLY A 305 -15.43 11.06 -5.85
C GLY A 305 -14.78 10.32 -7.03
N VAL A 306 -14.65 8.99 -6.91
CA VAL A 306 -14.09 8.13 -7.97
C VAL A 306 -15.14 7.81 -9.04
N MET A 307 -16.39 7.58 -8.64
CA MET A 307 -17.55 7.41 -9.54
C MET A 307 -17.74 8.61 -10.48
N THR A 308 -17.55 9.82 -9.96
CA THR A 308 -17.67 11.06 -10.74
C THR A 308 -16.41 11.41 -11.53
N GLY A 309 -15.36 10.59 -11.47
CA GLY A 309 -14.06 10.90 -12.09
C GLY A 309 -13.44 12.20 -11.54
N TRP A 310 -13.76 12.54 -10.30
CA TRP A 310 -13.46 13.83 -9.67
C TRP A 310 -14.01 15.04 -10.47
N MET A 311 -15.03 14.83 -11.32
CA MET A 311 -15.80 15.87 -12.02
C MET A 311 -17.08 16.25 -11.25
N GLY A 312 -17.00 16.30 -9.92
CA GLY A 312 -18.07 16.88 -9.11
C GLY A 312 -18.12 18.39 -9.30
N GLU A 313 -19.29 18.90 -9.68
CA GLU A 313 -19.58 20.28 -10.10
C GLU A 313 -18.92 21.38 -9.24
N VAL A 314 -17.94 22.09 -9.82
CA VAL A 314 -17.66 23.47 -9.41
C VAL A 314 -18.70 24.36 -10.11
N GLY A 315 -19.91 24.48 -9.55
CA GLY A 315 -20.95 25.19 -10.29
C GLY A 315 -22.34 25.35 -9.66
N GLY A 316 -22.43 25.87 -8.44
CA GLY A 316 -23.41 26.93 -8.15
C GLY A 316 -24.88 26.58 -7.81
N LYS A 317 -25.20 26.99 -6.57
CA LYS A 317 -26.41 27.71 -6.12
C LYS A 317 -27.70 26.92 -5.88
N ASP A 318 -27.99 26.84 -4.58
CA ASP A 318 -29.26 27.23 -3.96
C ASP A 318 -30.33 27.75 -4.93
N LYS A 319 -31.37 26.96 -5.15
CA LYS A 319 -32.69 27.47 -5.53
C LYS A 319 -33.70 27.05 -4.48
N LYS A 320 -33.89 27.93 -3.50
CA LYS A 320 -35.17 28.03 -2.79
C LYS A 320 -36.24 28.45 -3.79
N GLU A 321 -37.32 27.69 -3.80
CA GLU A 321 -38.62 28.07 -4.32
C GLU A 321 -39.09 29.38 -3.67
N VAL A 322 -39.48 30.38 -4.47
CA VAL A 322 -40.60 31.25 -4.15
C VAL A 322 -41.39 31.51 -5.42
N GLN A 323 -42.68 31.24 -5.32
CA GLN A 323 -43.73 31.29 -6.31
C GLN A 323 -44.23 32.74 -6.49
N GLY A 324 -44.36 33.17 -7.76
CA GLY A 324 -45.39 34.10 -8.26
C GLY A 324 -45.35 35.58 -7.86
N GLN A 325 -45.08 36.45 -8.83
CA GLN A 325 -46.09 37.39 -9.35
C GLN A 325 -45.62 38.09 -10.64
N ARG A 326 -46.61 38.35 -11.48
CA ARG A 326 -46.59 38.81 -12.86
C ARG A 326 -46.59 40.34 -12.86
N GLU A 327 -45.76 41.00 -13.67
CA GLU A 327 -46.14 42.23 -14.39
C GLU A 327 -45.11 42.61 -15.46
N SER A 328 -45.65 43.06 -16.58
CA SER A 328 -45.04 43.39 -17.87
C SER A 328 -44.73 44.88 -17.99
N VAL A 329 -43.64 45.30 -18.65
CA VAL A 329 -43.57 46.47 -19.57
C VAL A 329 -42.30 46.37 -20.46
N LYS A 330 -42.47 46.72 -21.76
CA LYS A 330 -41.50 46.87 -22.88
C LYS A 330 -40.44 47.96 -22.57
N GLU A 331 -39.32 48.21 -23.24
CA GLU A 331 -38.95 48.29 -24.67
C GLU A 331 -37.45 48.69 -24.67
N GLY A 332 -36.57 48.05 -25.47
CA GLY A 332 -35.87 48.76 -26.56
C GLY A 332 -34.36 48.98 -26.33
N GLY A 333 -33.53 48.57 -27.29
CA GLY A 333 -32.15 49.07 -27.46
C GLY A 333 -31.05 48.02 -27.68
N GLU A 334 -30.77 47.69 -28.94
CA GLU A 334 -29.44 47.25 -29.43
C GLU A 334 -28.77 48.46 -30.16
N PRO A 335 -27.49 48.42 -30.58
CA PRO A 335 -26.39 47.49 -30.28
C PRO A 335 -25.08 48.24 -29.91
N LYS A 336 -24.00 47.52 -29.49
CA LYS A 336 -22.62 47.85 -29.89
C LYS A 336 -21.61 46.76 -29.58
N ALA A 337 -20.96 46.30 -30.66
CA ALA A 337 -19.79 45.45 -30.67
C ALA A 337 -18.54 46.16 -30.12
N LYS A 338 -17.70 45.40 -29.41
CA LYS A 338 -16.24 45.50 -29.20
C LYS A 338 -15.92 44.36 -28.21
N GLY A 339 -15.26 43.28 -28.58
CA GLY A 339 -13.99 43.20 -29.28
C GLY A 339 -12.94 42.76 -28.25
N LEU A 340 -12.36 41.57 -28.46
CA LEU A 340 -11.19 41.05 -27.74
C LEU A 340 -10.08 42.11 -27.77
N LYS A 341 -9.93 42.89 -26.70
CA LYS A 341 -8.73 43.64 -26.29
C LYS A 341 -9.08 44.52 -25.10
N GLY A 342 -8.73 44.06 -23.90
CA GLY A 342 -8.90 44.84 -22.69
C GLY A 342 -8.99 43.97 -21.44
N LEU A 343 -7.97 43.13 -21.22
CA LEU A 343 -7.64 42.51 -19.92
C LEU A 343 -6.37 41.68 -20.13
N LYS A 344 -5.27 42.37 -20.46
CA LYS A 344 -3.92 41.78 -20.50
C LYS A 344 -2.87 42.78 -20.02
N ASP A 345 -3.19 43.57 -19.00
CA ASP A 345 -2.25 44.46 -18.32
C ASP A 345 -2.69 44.62 -16.85
N GLU A 346 -2.44 43.61 -16.02
CA GLU A 346 -2.50 43.76 -14.55
C GLU A 346 -1.64 42.73 -13.79
N TRP A 347 -0.65 42.10 -14.44
CA TRP A 347 0.25 41.12 -13.80
C TRP A 347 1.75 41.32 -14.11
N GLU A 348 2.13 42.46 -14.69
CA GLU A 348 3.54 42.90 -14.72
C GLU A 348 3.66 44.35 -14.22
N ALA A 349 3.38 44.53 -12.93
CA ALA A 349 3.84 45.67 -12.13
C ALA A 349 4.39 45.17 -10.79
#